data_AF-A0A1Q8IP56-F1
#
_entry.id   AF-A0A1Q8IP56-F1
#
_cell.length_a   1.000
_cell.length_b   1.000
_cell.length_c   1.000
_cell.angle_alpha   90.00
_cell.angle_beta   90.00
_cell.angle_gamma   90.00
#
_symmetry.space_group_name_H-M   'P 1'
#
loop_
_entity.id
_entity.type
_entity.pdbx_description
1 polymer ?
#
loop_
_entity_poly.entity_id
_entity_poly.type
_entity_poly.pdbx_seq_one_letter_code
_entity_poly.pdbx_strand_id
1 'polypeptide(L)' 'MLLRVLAALPFIGMLVGIAFVNRVEPLVLGMPFVLAWIVMWVILSSIIMAIVYKLDPSNRHVAVDGEEVRP' A
#
# COMPACT_ATOMS: atom_id res chain seq x y z
N MET A 1 -18.76 0.22 2.58
CA MET A 1 -18.06 0.48 3.85
C MET A 1 -16.73 -0.28 3.98
N LEU A 2 -16.62 -1.53 3.53
CA LEU A 2 -15.39 -2.34 3.60
C LEU A 2 -14.15 -1.69 2.93
N LEU A 3 -14.34 -1.00 1.80
CA LEU A 3 -13.26 -0.33 1.05
C LEU A 3 -12.57 0.80 1.85
N ARG A 4 -13.32 1.54 2.68
CA ARG A 4 -12.75 2.59 3.55
C ARG A 4 -11.88 2.01 4.65
N VAL A 5 -12.20 0.80 5.13
CA VAL A 5 -11.40 0.09 6.15
C VAL A 5 -10.10 -0.44 5.54
N LEU A 6 -10.13 -0.93 4.30
CA LEU A 6 -8.93 -1.36 3.56
C LEU A 6 -7.95 -0.20 3.32
N ALA A 7 -8.46 1.00 3.02
CA ALA A 7 -7.64 2.19 2.83
C ALA A 7 -6.97 2.70 4.12
N ALA A 8 -7.55 2.43 5.29
CA ALA A 8 -6.98 2.81 6.59
C ALA A 8 -5.90 1.81 7.09
N LEU A 9 -5.92 0.58 6.58
CA LEU A 9 -4.98 -0.49 6.93
C LEU A 9 -3.49 -0.10 6.79
N PRO A 10 -3.03 0.49 5.66
CA PRO A 10 -1.64 0.89 5.51
C PRO A 10 -1.22 2.00 6.48
N PHE A 11 -2.14 2.86 6.89
CA PHE A 11 -1.88 3.91 7.87
C PHE A 11 -1.63 3.33 9.27
N ILE A 12 -2.51 2.43 9.72
CA ILE A 12 -2.36 1.75 11.01
C ILE A 12 -1.08 0.91 11.00
N GLY A 13 -0.85 0.19 9.90
CA GLY A 13 0.33 -0.62 9.70
C GLY A 13 1.66 0.14 9.70
N MET A 14 1.70 1.33 9.09
CA MET A 14 2.87 2.20 9.16
C MET A 14 3.04 2.82 10.55
N LEU A 15 1.98 3.38 11.16
CA LEU A 15 2.08 4.07 12.46
C LEU A 15 2.41 3.12 13.62
N VAL A 16 1.75 1.96 13.69
CA VAL A 16 2.01 0.95 14.71
C VAL A 16 3.30 0.18 14.41
N GLY A 17 3.54 -0.11 13.12
CA GLY A 17 4.74 -0.79 12.67
C GLY A 17 6.01 -0.03 13.03
N ILE A 18 6.06 1.28 12.79
CA ILE A 18 7.22 2.12 13.11
C ILE A 18 7.60 2.02 14.60
N ALA A 19 6.63 2.03 15.52
CA ALA A 19 6.91 1.90 16.96
C ALA A 19 7.53 0.54 17.34
N PHE A 20 7.18 -0.54 16.63
CA PHE A 20 7.70 -1.89 16.87
C PHE A 20 9.01 -2.19 16.12
N VAL A 21 9.15 -1.64 14.92
CA VAL A 21 10.28 -1.88 14.00
C VAL A 21 11.39 -0.83 14.14
N ASN A 22 11.23 0.18 15.01
CA ASN A 22 12.28 1.13 15.40
C ASN A 22 13.38 0.45 16.26
N ARG A 23 13.89 -0.68 15.79
CA ARG A 23 15.09 -1.34 16.30
C ARG A 23 16.03 -1.49 15.11
N VAL A 24 17.27 -1.04 15.31
CA VAL A 24 18.35 -1.11 14.31
C VAL A 24 18.82 -2.54 14.04
N GLU A 25 18.56 -3.45 14.99
CA GLU A 25 18.77 -4.89 14.86
C GLU A 25 17.40 -5.56 14.87
N PRO A 26 17.04 -6.36 13.84
CA PRO A 26 17.88 -7.04 12.86
C PRO A 26 18.09 -6.27 11.54
N LEU A 27 19.24 -6.48 10.91
CA LEU A 27 19.51 -6.02 9.54
C LEU A 27 18.87 -7.00 8.55
N VAL A 28 17.99 -6.51 7.67
CA VAL A 28 17.40 -7.30 6.58
C VAL A 28 18.13 -6.94 5.30
N LEU A 29 18.72 -7.90 4.59
CA LEU A 29 19.49 -7.65 3.35
C LEU A 29 20.67 -6.66 3.53
N GLY A 30 21.19 -6.51 4.76
CA GLY A 30 22.26 -5.55 5.07
C GLY A 30 21.77 -4.10 5.29
N MET A 31 20.46 -3.86 5.28
CA MET A 31 19.84 -2.57 5.55
C MET A 31 18.94 -2.61 6.81
N PRO A 32 18.76 -1.48 7.52
CA PRO A 32 17.88 -1.38 8.69
C PRO A 32 16.48 -1.97 8.44
N PHE A 33 15.94 -2.71 9.41
CA PHE A 33 14.61 -3.34 9.30
C PHE A 33 13.49 -2.37 8.91
N VAL A 34 13.59 -1.12 9.37
CA VAL A 34 12.66 -0.03 9.03
C VAL A 34 12.56 0.19 7.52
N LEU A 35 13.66 0.10 6.78
CA LEU A 35 13.64 0.29 5.32
C LEU A 35 12.92 -0.87 4.63
N ALA A 36 13.23 -2.11 5.01
CA ALA A 36 12.52 -3.29 4.50
C ALA A 36 11.02 -3.23 4.83
N TRP A 37 10.66 -2.73 6.02
CA TRP A 37 9.29 -2.52 6.44
C TRP A 37 8.55 -1.49 5.57
N ILE A 38 9.17 -0.34 5.29
CA ILE A 38 8.60 0.68 4.40
C ILE A 38 8.37 0.10 2.99
N VAL A 39 9.36 -0.59 2.43
CA VAL A 39 9.25 -1.21 1.09
C VAL A 39 8.11 -2.23 1.06
N MET A 40 7.99 -3.07 2.09
CA MET A 40 6.88 -4.01 2.23
C MET A 40 5.52 -3.29 2.24
N TRP A 41 5.40 -2.15 2.93
CA TRP A 41 4.18 -1.35 2.94
C TRP A 41 3.86 -0.69 1.60
N VAL A 42 4.87 -0.27 0.83
CA VAL A 42 4.68 0.22 -0.54
C VAL A 42 4.06 -0.88 -1.41
N ILE A 43 4.61 -2.09 -1.38
CA ILE A 43 4.08 -3.23 -2.13
C ILE A 43 2.66 -3.58 -1.66
N LEU A 44 2.42 -3.66 -0.35
CA LEU A 44 1.11 -3.94 0.23
C LEU A 44 0.07 -2.89 -0.18
N SER A 45 0.41 -1.60 -0.20
CA SER A 45 -0.51 -0.55 -0.62
C SER A 45 -0.95 -0.70 -2.09
N SER A 46 -0.02 -1.07 -2.98
CA SER A 46 -0.31 -1.39 -4.38
C SER A 46 -1.25 -2.59 -4.49
N ILE A 47 -1.00 -3.65 -3.72
CA ILE A 47 -1.88 -4.83 -3.67
C ILE A 47 -3.27 -4.46 -3.14
N ILE A 48 -3.36 -3.66 -2.08
CA ILE A 48 -4.63 -3.20 -1.52
C ILE A 48 -5.41 -2.42 -2.57
N MET A 49 -4.77 -1.50 -3.30
CA MET A 49 -5.41 -0.77 -4.40
C MET A 49 -5.85 -1.71 -5.53
N ALA A 50 -5.05 -2.71 -5.90
CA ALA A 50 -5.42 -3.70 -6.91
C ALA A 50 -6.62 -4.55 -6.47
N ILE A 51 -6.69 -4.94 -5.19
CA ILE A 51 -7.83 -5.67 -4.62
C ILE A 51 -9.08 -4.77 -4.59
N VAL A 52 -8.94 -3.52 -4.14
CA VAL A 52 -10.02 -2.52 -4.16
C VAL A 52 -10.55 -2.35 -5.59
N TYR A 53 -9.67 -2.21 -6.57
CA TYR A 53 -10.04 -2.08 -7.98
C TYR A 53 -10.77 -3.31 -8.51
N LYS A 54 -10.34 -4.52 -8.13
CA LYS A 54 -11.03 -5.76 -8.50
C LYS A 54 -12.38 -5.94 -7.80
N LEU A 55 -12.51 -5.51 -6.55
CA LEU A 55 -13.74 -5.63 -5.77
C LEU A 55 -14.73 -4.49 -6.04
N ASP A 56 -14.28 -3.36 -6.59
CA ASP A 56 -15.13 -2.24 -6.96
C ASP A 56 -15.49 -2.30 -8.46
N PRO A 57 -16.61 -2.96 -8.83
CA PRO A 57 -17.05 -3.04 -10.22
C PRO A 57 -17.42 -1.67 -10.82
N SER A 58 -17.63 -0.63 -10.00
CA SER A 58 -17.92 0.73 -10.50
C SER A 58 -16.65 1.47 -10.93
N ASN A 59 -15.49 1.18 -10.35
CA ASN A 59 -14.23 1.86 -10.69
C ASN A 59 -13.58 1.35 -11.99
N ARG A 60 -14.19 0.34 -12.62
CA ARG A 60 -13.73 -0.26 -13.88
C ARG A 60 -13.76 0.72 -15.07
N HIS A 61 -14.48 1.84 -14.95
CA HIS A 61 -14.58 2.88 -15.97
C HIS A 61 -13.42 3.89 -15.95
N VAL A 62 -12.80 4.14 -14.79
CA VAL A 62 -11.79 5.23 -14.65
C VAL A 62 -10.44 4.88 -15.31
N ALA A 63 -10.09 3.59 -15.41
CA ALA A 63 -8.86 3.20 -16.11
C ALA A 63 -8.99 3.19 -17.64
N VAL A 64 -10.20 3.29 -18.19
CA VAL A 64 -10.42 3.36 -19.65
C VAL A 64 -10.32 4.81 -20.16
N ASP A 65 -10.68 5.80 -19.32
CA ASP A 65 -10.61 7.22 -19.69
C ASP A 65 -9.20 7.85 -19.56
N GLY A 66 -8.21 7.09 -19.09
CA GLY A 66 -6.82 7.55 -18.92
C GLY A 66 -5.96 7.57 -20.20
N GLU A 67 -6.45 7.00 -21.31
CA GLU A 67 -5.73 6.95 -22.60
C GLU A 67 -6.20 7.99 -23.65
N GLU A 68 -7.31 8.71 -23.41
CA GLU A 68 -7.81 9.73 -24.34
C GLU A 68 -7.47 11.17 -23.92
N VAL A 69 -6.17 11.50 -23.83
CA VAL A 69 -5.75 12.88 -24.07
C VAL A 69 -4.60 12.88 -25.08
N ARG A 70 -4.95 12.58 -26.33
CA ARG A 70 -4.18 13.00 -27.51
C ARG A 70 -4.68 14.38 -27.94
N PRO A 71 -3.77 15.36 -28.02
CA PRO A 71 -3.71 16.21 -29.20
C PRO A 71 -2.46 15.92 -30.04
#